data_AF-A0A7J3QCR4-F1
#
_entry.id   AF-A0A7J3QCR4-F1
#
_cell.length_a   1.000
_cell.length_b   1.000
_cell.length_c   1.000
_cell.angle_alpha   90.00
_cell.angle_beta   90.00
_cell.angle_gamma   90.00
#
_symmetry.space_group_name_H-M   'P 1'
#
loop_
_entity.id
_entity.type
_entity.pdbx_description
1 polymer ?
#
loop_
_entity_poly.entity_id
_entity_poly.type
_entity_poly.pdbx_seq_one_letter_code
_entity_poly.pdbx_strand_id
1 'polypeptide(L)'
;MIEQLPQGRVEGRRVLLVDEVADTGKTLEASIKELAKLHPKEIRTAVLHLKPTSVVIPNYYAEKLDKWVWLFYPWSLVETVVALAIKEVGDSKVTERQLLEISLSLAKSLGIRGPISSVLKTSIKYYVLETKASSSNTN
;
A
#
# COMPACT_ATOMS: atom_id res chain seq x y z
N MET A 1 13.43 6.34 -4.52
CA MET A 1 14.74 5.91 -3.96
C MET A 1 14.43 4.96 -2.82
N ILE A 2 15.07 3.79 -2.74
CA ILE A 2 14.85 2.85 -1.63
C ILE A 2 15.73 3.31 -0.47
N GLU A 3 15.11 3.75 0.61
CA GLU A 3 15.80 4.43 1.71
C GLU A 3 16.42 3.46 2.71
N GLN A 4 15.90 2.23 2.79
CA GLN A 4 16.35 1.22 3.74
C GLN A 4 16.72 -0.07 3.01
N LEU A 5 18.01 -0.36 2.94
CA LEU A 5 18.54 -1.59 2.39
C LEU A 5 19.11 -2.49 3.50
N PRO A 6 19.00 -3.83 3.38
CA PRO A 6 19.55 -4.77 4.36
C PRO A 6 21.07 -4.93 4.17
N GLN A 7 21.83 -3.82 4.23
CA GLN A 7 23.28 -3.80 3.99
C GLN A 7 24.02 -4.84 4.83
N GLY A 8 24.97 -5.54 4.22
CA GLY A 8 25.80 -6.59 4.86
C GLY A 8 25.06 -7.88 5.24
N ARG A 9 23.73 -7.89 5.30
CA ARG A 9 22.94 -9.07 5.71
C ARG A 9 22.68 -10.06 4.57
N VAL A 10 22.82 -9.62 3.32
CA VAL A 10 22.39 -10.38 2.14
C VAL A 10 23.53 -10.86 1.24
N GLU A 11 24.76 -10.41 1.47
CA GLU A 11 25.92 -10.83 0.66
C GLU A 11 26.12 -12.35 0.74
N GLY A 12 26.24 -13.00 -0.43
CA GLY A 12 26.38 -14.45 -0.54
C GLY A 12 25.14 -15.27 -0.07
N ARG A 13 24.03 -14.62 0.30
CA ARG A 13 22.79 -15.28 0.72
C ARG A 13 21.83 -15.46 -0.46
N ARG A 14 20.93 -16.45 -0.34
CA ARG A 14 19.75 -16.54 -1.21
C ARG A 14 18.65 -15.69 -0.60
N VAL A 15 18.14 -14.72 -1.37
CA VAL A 15 17.17 -13.73 -0.91
C VAL A 15 15.84 -13.97 -1.60
N LEU A 16 14.75 -13.97 -0.81
CA LEU A 16 13.39 -13.90 -1.33
C LEU A 16 12.84 -12.50 -1.04
N LEU A 17 12.67 -11.71 -2.09
CA LEU A 17 11.98 -10.42 -2.03
C LEU A 17 10.47 -10.67 -2.14
N VAL A 18 9.71 -10.16 -1.18
CA VAL A 18 8.27 -10.35 -1.11
C VAL A 18 7.59 -8.99 -1.15
N ASP A 19 6.52 -8.89 -1.93
CA ASP A 19 5.63 -7.73 -2.03
C ASP A 19 4.17 -8.23 -2.07
N GLU A 20 3.17 -7.41 -1.77
CA GLU A 20 1.78 -7.87 -1.83
C GLU A 20 1.28 -7.98 -3.28
N VAL A 21 1.64 -7.03 -4.15
CA VAL A 21 1.14 -6.96 -5.53
C VAL A 21 2.20 -6.50 -6.52
N ALA A 22 2.31 -7.20 -7.64
CA ALA A 22 3.02 -6.69 -8.81
C ALA A 22 2.01 -5.96 -9.73
N ASP A 23 1.79 -4.66 -9.52
CA ASP A 23 0.86 -3.84 -10.32
C ASP A 23 1.49 -3.41 -11.65
N THR A 24 2.33 -2.37 -11.63
CA THR A 24 3.18 -2.00 -12.78
C THR A 24 4.51 -2.73 -12.78
N GLY A 25 4.89 -3.34 -11.65
CA GLY A 25 6.17 -4.04 -11.46
C GLY A 25 7.37 -3.13 -11.20
N LYS A 26 7.23 -1.79 -11.29
CA LYS A 26 8.35 -0.85 -11.16
C LYS A 26 9.01 -0.86 -9.77
N THR A 27 8.22 -1.02 -8.70
CA THR A 27 8.75 -1.13 -7.33
C THR A 27 9.60 -2.39 -7.18
N LEU A 28 9.10 -3.51 -7.69
CA LEU A 28 9.80 -4.79 -7.64
C LEU A 28 11.09 -4.75 -8.47
N GLU A 29 11.05 -4.17 -9.67
CA GLU A 29 12.22 -3.95 -10.53
C GLU A 29 13.29 -3.11 -9.83
N ALA A 30 12.91 -1.95 -9.28
CA ALA A 30 13.82 -1.09 -8.54
C ALA A 30 14.44 -1.81 -7.33
N SER A 31 13.65 -2.61 -6.61
CA SER A 31 14.10 -3.37 -5.44
C SER A 31 15.07 -4.48 -5.81
N ILE A 32 14.82 -5.21 -6.90
CA ILE A 32 15.78 -6.18 -7.45
C ILE A 32 17.09 -5.48 -7.80
N LYS A 33 17.03 -4.34 -8.50
CA LYS A 33 18.22 -3.59 -8.91
C LYS A 33 19.06 -3.14 -7.73
N GLU A 34 18.44 -2.62 -6.66
CA GLU A 34 19.18 -2.20 -5.47
C GLU A 34 19.72 -3.39 -4.67
N LEU A 35 18.96 -4.48 -4.53
CA LEU A 35 19.44 -5.70 -3.86
C LEU A 35 20.61 -6.36 -4.60
N ALA A 36 20.62 -6.33 -5.94
CA ALA A 36 21.70 -6.91 -6.74
C ALA A 36 23.06 -6.26 -6.44
N LYS A 37 23.09 -4.97 -6.10
CA LYS A 37 24.32 -4.24 -5.72
C LYS A 37 24.95 -4.75 -4.41
N LEU A 38 24.21 -5.51 -3.62
CA LEU A 38 24.66 -6.08 -2.34
C LEU A 38 25.23 -7.50 -2.50
N HIS A 39 25.46 -7.95 -3.74
CA HIS A 39 26.07 -9.23 -4.09
C HIS A 39 25.43 -10.48 -3.40
N PRO A 40 24.09 -10.63 -3.43
CA PRO A 40 23.46 -11.87 -2.98
C PRO A 40 23.83 -13.03 -3.91
N LYS A 41 23.79 -14.25 -3.39
CA LYS A 41 23.99 -15.48 -4.18
C LYS A 41 22.86 -15.73 -5.17
N GLU A 42 21.63 -15.36 -4.80
CA GLU A 42 20.43 -15.51 -5.63
C GLU A 42 19.38 -14.50 -5.14
N ILE A 43 18.60 -13.95 -6.07
CA ILE A 43 17.39 -13.18 -5.75
C ILE A 43 16.21 -13.88 -6.41
N ARG A 44 15.20 -14.22 -5.61
CA ARG A 44 13.87 -14.59 -6.10
C ARG A 44 12.84 -13.59 -5.62
N THR A 45 11.73 -13.50 -6.34
CA THR A 45 10.60 -12.63 -6.02
C THR A 45 9.32 -13.43 -5.79
N ALA A 46 8.50 -12.97 -4.85
CA ALA A 46 7.17 -13.51 -4.59
C ALA A 46 6.15 -12.40 -4.39
N VAL A 47 4.96 -12.57 -4.94
CA VAL A 47 3.80 -11.69 -4.68
C VAL A 47 2.55 -12.49 -4.36
N LEU A 48 1.56 -11.86 -3.72
CA LEU A 48 0.24 -12.48 -3.63
C LEU A 48 -0.47 -12.39 -4.98
N HIS A 49 -0.56 -11.19 -5.55
CA HIS A 49 -1.28 -10.96 -6.81
C HIS A 49 -0.36 -10.38 -7.90
N LEU A 50 -0.36 -10.99 -9.08
CA LEU A 50 0.30 -10.50 -10.28
C LEU A 50 -0.73 -9.88 -11.23
N LYS A 51 -0.60 -8.59 -11.55
CA LYS A 51 -1.45 -7.92 -12.55
C LYS A 51 -0.86 -8.05 -13.96
N PRO A 52 -1.70 -7.99 -15.02
CA PRO A 52 -1.24 -8.12 -16.41
C PRO A 52 -0.38 -6.93 -16.88
N THR A 53 -0.39 -5.83 -16.13
CA THR A 53 0.37 -4.60 -16.40
C THR A 53 1.80 -4.62 -15.87
N SER A 54 2.19 -5.67 -15.13
CA SER A 54 3.51 -5.73 -14.51
C SER A 54 4.62 -5.96 -15.54
N VAL A 55 5.67 -5.14 -15.48
CA VAL A 55 6.89 -5.34 -16.29
C VAL A 55 7.78 -6.45 -15.76
N VAL A 56 7.58 -6.86 -14.50
CA VAL A 56 8.28 -7.98 -13.86
C VAL A 56 7.30 -9.14 -13.67
N ILE A 57 7.69 -10.34 -14.10
CA ILE A 57 7.01 -11.58 -13.75
C ILE A 57 7.76 -12.19 -12.55
N PRO A 58 7.16 -12.23 -11.35
CA PRO A 58 7.81 -12.77 -10.17
C PRO A 58 8.06 -14.28 -10.30
N ASN A 59 9.05 -14.79 -9.56
CA ASN A 59 9.30 -16.24 -9.52
C ASN A 59 8.14 -17.01 -8.93
N TYR A 60 7.40 -16.39 -8.01
CA TYR A 60 6.22 -16.96 -7.36
C TYR A 60 5.09 -15.93 -7.30
N TYR A 61 3.87 -16.39 -7.55
CA TYR A 61 2.66 -15.62 -7.30
C TYR A 61 1.55 -16.56 -6.82
N ALA A 62 0.68 -16.10 -5.90
CA ALA A 62 -0.47 -16.89 -5.48
C ALA A 62 -1.57 -16.88 -6.54
N GLU A 63 -1.84 -15.72 -7.14
CA GLU A 63 -2.82 -15.55 -8.21
C GLU A 63 -2.30 -14.59 -9.29
N LYS A 64 -2.52 -14.95 -10.55
CA LYS A 64 -2.35 -14.05 -11.68
C LYS A 64 -3.73 -13.56 -12.12
N LEU A 65 -3.90 -12.24 -12.18
CA LEU A 65 -5.15 -11.61 -12.56
C LEU A 65 -5.21 -11.45 -14.09
N ASP A 66 -6.36 -11.79 -14.68
CA ASP A 66 -6.57 -11.67 -16.13
C ASP A 66 -6.78 -10.23 -16.60
N LYS A 67 -7.24 -9.37 -15.70
CA LYS A 67 -7.51 -7.95 -15.95
C LYS A 67 -7.07 -7.10 -14.78
N TRP A 68 -6.88 -5.82 -15.04
CA TRP A 68 -6.60 -4.87 -13.98
C TRP A 68 -7.83 -4.70 -13.10
N VAL A 69 -7.68 -4.94 -11.80
CA VAL A 69 -8.69 -4.68 -10.78
C VAL A 69 -8.05 -3.94 -9.60
N TRP A 70 -8.87 -3.18 -8.89
CA TRP A 70 -8.47 -2.61 -7.61
C TRP A 70 -8.51 -3.70 -6.54
N LEU A 71 -7.41 -3.88 -5.81
CA LEU A 71 -7.31 -4.83 -4.72
C LEU A 71 -7.38 -4.07 -3.39
N PHE A 72 -8.26 -4.52 -2.50
CA PHE A 72 -8.38 -3.98 -1.14
C PHE A 72 -7.80 -4.99 -0.17
N TYR A 73 -6.58 -4.72 0.31
CA TYR A 73 -5.98 -5.54 1.35
C TYR A 73 -6.50 -5.13 2.74
N PRO A 74 -6.64 -6.07 3.69
CA PRO A 74 -7.08 -5.75 5.04
C PRO A 74 -6.25 -4.64 5.71
N TRP A 75 -4.95 -4.59 5.44
CA TRP A 75 -4.02 -3.60 5.98
C TRP A 75 -4.02 -2.25 5.26
N SER A 76 -4.50 -2.17 4.01
CA SER A 76 -4.56 -0.91 3.23
C SER A 76 -5.98 -0.32 3.14
N LEU A 77 -6.97 -1.04 3.66
CA LEU A 77 -8.38 -0.72 3.52
C LEU A 77 -8.74 0.70 3.98
N VAL A 78 -8.29 1.05 5.19
CA VAL A 78 -8.55 2.36 5.78
C VAL A 78 -7.90 3.46 4.97
N GLU A 79 -6.61 3.32 4.68
CA GLU A 79 -5.84 4.30 3.90
C GLU A 79 -6.53 4.57 2.57
N THR A 80 -6.95 3.50 1.88
CA THR A 80 -7.64 3.59 0.60
C THR A 80 -8.97 4.32 0.73
N VAL A 81 -9.82 3.94 1.69
CA VAL A 81 -11.15 4.56 1.87
C VAL A 81 -11.03 6.03 2.27
N VAL A 82 -10.10 6.37 3.17
CA VAL A 82 -9.85 7.75 3.60
C VAL A 82 -9.30 8.59 2.44
N ALA A 83 -8.34 8.06 1.67
CA ALA A 83 -7.78 8.75 0.51
C ALA A 83 -8.84 9.04 -0.56
N LEU A 84 -9.74 8.08 -0.82
CA LEU A 84 -10.88 8.27 -1.72
C LEU A 84 -11.86 9.32 -1.17
N ALA A 85 -12.19 9.27 0.11
CA ALA A 85 -13.07 10.25 0.75
C ALA A 85 -12.50 11.68 0.67
N ILE A 86 -11.20 11.86 0.88
CA ILE A 86 -10.53 13.17 0.72
C ILE A 86 -10.64 13.65 -0.72
N LYS A 87 -10.41 12.76 -1.68
CA LYS A 87 -10.52 13.09 -3.12
C LYS A 87 -11.94 13.50 -3.51
N GLU A 88 -12.97 12.91 -2.89
CA GLU A 88 -14.38 13.28 -3.14
C GLU A 88 -14.75 14.64 -2.55
N VAL A 89 -14.21 15.03 -1.40
CA VAL A 89 -14.55 16.29 -0.73
C VAL A 89 -13.78 17.49 -1.30
N GLY A 90 -12.59 17.27 -1.84
CA GLY A 90 -11.69 18.34 -2.26
C GLY A 90 -10.96 19.00 -1.07
N ASP A 91 -9.98 19.86 -1.36
CA ASP A 91 -8.93 20.36 -0.45
C ASP A 91 -9.41 21.28 0.71
N SER A 92 -10.72 21.36 0.95
CA SER A 92 -11.32 22.22 1.96
C SER A 92 -11.49 21.48 3.28
N LYS A 93 -10.92 22.02 4.36
CA LYS A 93 -11.01 21.60 5.79
C LYS A 93 -12.11 20.56 6.10
N VAL A 94 -11.84 19.29 5.79
CA VAL A 94 -12.76 18.19 6.05
C VAL A 94 -12.79 17.92 7.54
N THR A 95 -13.98 17.91 8.14
CA THR A 95 -14.14 17.52 9.54
C THR A 95 -14.03 16.00 9.69
N GLU A 96 -13.57 15.51 10.85
CA GLU A 96 -13.54 14.07 11.18
C GLU A 96 -14.88 13.39 10.93
N ARG A 97 -15.99 14.09 11.24
CA ARG A 97 -17.34 13.61 11.01
C ARG A 97 -17.65 13.40 9.53
N GLN A 98 -17.36 14.40 8.69
CA GLN A 98 -17.59 14.31 7.24
C GLN A 98 -16.74 13.19 6.63
N LEU A 99 -15.48 13.08 7.04
CA LEU A 99 -14.57 12.05 6.55
C LEU A 99 -15.08 10.65 6.93
N LEU A 100 -15.61 10.47 8.15
CA LEU A 100 -16.20 9.22 8.60
C LEU A 100 -17.48 8.87 7.85
N GLU A 101 -18.39 9.83 7.65
CA GLU A 101 -19.65 9.62 6.93
C GLU A 101 -19.40 9.17 5.48
N ILE A 102 -18.47 9.84 4.79
CA ILE A 102 -18.10 9.49 3.40
C ILE A 102 -17.37 8.15 3.36
N SER A 103 -16.43 7.91 4.27
CA SER A 103 -15.71 6.64 4.36
C SER A 103 -16.64 5.46 4.57
N LEU A 104 -17.67 5.61 5.41
CA LEU A 104 -18.69 4.58 5.64
C LEU A 104 -19.57 4.36 4.40
N SER A 105 -19.94 5.44 3.70
CA SER A 105 -20.68 5.37 2.45
C SER A 105 -19.90 4.62 1.37
N LEU A 106 -18.62 4.97 1.19
CA LEU A 106 -17.69 4.32 0.27
C LEU A 106 -17.47 2.85 0.64
N ALA A 107 -17.23 2.55 1.90
CA ALA A 107 -17.09 1.17 2.36
C ALA A 107 -18.31 0.32 1.99
N LYS A 108 -19.51 0.87 2.17
CA LYS A 108 -20.77 0.22 1.81
C LYS A 108 -20.92 0.05 0.30
N SER A 109 -20.62 1.08 -0.51
CA SER A 109 -20.74 1.01 -1.97
C SER A 109 -19.74 0.05 -2.60
N LEU A 110 -18.54 -0.09 -2.01
CA LEU A 110 -17.51 -1.06 -2.37
C LEU A 110 -17.80 -2.48 -1.84
N GLY A 111 -18.91 -2.68 -1.12
CA GLY A 111 -19.33 -3.98 -0.62
C GLY A 111 -18.50 -4.51 0.55
N ILE A 112 -17.76 -3.64 1.25
CA ILE A 112 -16.91 -4.02 2.37
C ILE A 112 -17.79 -4.30 3.60
N ARG A 113 -17.64 -5.49 4.19
CA ARG A 113 -18.43 -5.98 5.33
C ARG A 113 -17.54 -6.16 6.57
N GLY A 114 -18.13 -6.07 7.76
CA GLY A 114 -17.44 -6.31 9.04
C GLY A 114 -17.44 -5.08 9.97
N PRO A 115 -16.60 -5.05 11.02
CA PRO A 115 -16.54 -3.96 12.00
C PRO A 115 -15.82 -2.72 11.44
N ILE A 116 -16.15 -2.32 10.20
CA ILE A 116 -15.46 -1.24 9.49
C ILE A 116 -15.66 0.11 10.17
N SER A 117 -16.78 0.30 10.87
CA SER A 117 -17.07 1.55 11.57
C SER A 117 -16.10 1.84 12.71
N SER A 118 -15.74 0.83 13.52
CA SER A 118 -14.79 1.01 14.63
C SER A 118 -13.36 1.19 14.12
N VAL A 119 -13.00 0.47 13.05
CA VAL A 119 -11.69 0.59 12.40
C VAL A 119 -11.54 1.98 11.77
N LEU A 120 -12.49 2.42 10.95
CA LEU A 120 -12.47 3.74 10.31
C LEU A 120 -12.46 4.87 11.33
N LYS A 121 -13.29 4.79 12.37
CA LYS A 121 -13.35 5.84 13.41
C LYS A 121 -12.01 6.01 14.12
N THR A 122 -11.37 4.90 14.50
CA THR A 122 -10.07 4.93 15.15
C THR A 122 -9.01 5.52 14.23
N SER A 123 -8.94 5.04 12.99
CA SER A 123 -7.90 5.46 12.06
C SER A 123 -8.05 6.89 11.56
N ILE A 124 -9.29 7.36 11.30
CA ILE A 124 -9.53 8.75 10.92
C ILE A 124 -9.07 9.69 12.04
N LYS A 125 -9.33 9.33 13.30
CA LYS A 125 -8.83 10.10 14.44
C LYS A 125 -7.31 10.22 14.41
N TYR A 126 -6.58 9.13 14.16
CA TYR A 126 -5.11 9.17 14.01
C TYR A 126 -4.66 10.02 12.82
N TYR A 127 -5.29 9.84 11.66
CA TYR A 127 -4.99 10.60 10.44
C TYR A 127 -5.15 12.11 10.62
N VAL A 128 -6.24 12.54 11.27
CA VAL A 128 -6.50 13.96 11.58
C VAL A 128 -5.52 14.50 12.63
N LEU A 129 -5.09 13.68 13.59
CA LEU A 129 -4.08 14.07 14.58
C LEU A 129 -2.71 14.27 13.94
N GLU A 130 -2.28 13.37 13.05
CA GLU A 130 -1.00 13.47 12.34
C GLU A 130 -0.96 14.69 11.42
N THR A 131 -2.00 14.91 10.62
CA THR A 131 -2.08 16.07 9.72
C THR A 131 -2.07 17.41 10.46
N LYS A 132 -2.71 17.50 11.64
CA LYS A 132 -2.65 18.67 12.51
C LYS A 132 -1.27 18.87 13.16
N ALA A 133 -0.60 17.79 13.55
CA ALA A 133 0.75 17.85 14.11
C ALA A 133 1.80 18.27 13.08
N SER A 134 1.66 17.84 11.82
CA SER A 134 2.54 18.25 10.72
C SER A 134 2.36 19.72 10.33
N SER A 135 1.16 20.29 10.48
CA SER A 135 0.87 21.70 10.17
C SER A 135 1.21 22.68 11.30
N SER A 136 1.44 22.19 12.54
CA SER A 136 1.96 23.01 13.65
C SER A 136 3.50 23.10 13.70
N ASN A 137 4.22 22.19 13.04
CA ASN A 137 5.68 22.16 13.02
C ASN A 137 6.33 22.96 11.87
N THR A 138 5.53 23.64 11.05
CA THR A 138 5.97 24.48 9.93
C THR A 138 5.89 25.99 10.22
N ASN A 139 5.80 26.39 11.49
CA ASN A 139 5.84 27.79 11.93
C ASN A 139 7.09 28.08 12.77
#